data_AF-A0A1V4MSX2-F1
#
_entry.id   AF-A0A1V4MSX2-F1
#
_cell.length_a   1.000
_cell.length_b   1.000
_cell.length_c   1.000
_cell.angle_alpha   90.00
_cell.angle_beta   90.00
_cell.angle_gamma   90.00
#
_symmetry.space_group_name_H-M   'P 1'
#
loop_
_entity.id
_entity.type
_entity.pdbx_description
1 polymer ?
#
loop_
_entity_poly.entity_id
_entity_poly.type
_entity_poly.pdbx_seq_one_letter_code
_entity_poly.pdbx_strand_id
1 'polypeptide(L)'
;MRFIAAMIAVVMVTGCGGSGESGTAEGGSAGGGSETAPEGDPLVGTWEVVEVIAGPDYGNTGTVYVFNGDGTMSSGIGHLAVEGTYVVIGDTLRVVLGGVSLDVLHSFQDGDLVYDLADGEQTFLMERR
;
A
#
# COMPACT_ATOMS: atom_id res chain seq x y z
N MET A 1 4.21 5.06 37.31
CA MET A 1 3.78 3.64 37.31
C MET A 1 2.93 3.43 36.07
N ARG A 2 3.39 2.58 35.16
CA ARG A 2 2.74 2.28 33.87
C ARG A 2 1.61 1.27 34.15
N PHE A 3 0.38 1.59 33.77
CA PHE A 3 -0.72 0.64 33.73
C PHE A 3 -0.95 0.23 32.27
N ILE A 4 -0.61 -1.01 31.96
CA ILE A 4 -0.95 -1.70 30.71
C ILE A 4 -2.34 -2.28 30.92
N ALA A 5 -3.32 -1.85 30.11
CA ALA A 5 -4.62 -2.50 30.02
C ALA A 5 -4.71 -3.18 28.64
N ALA A 6 -4.44 -4.48 28.61
CA ALA A 6 -4.75 -5.35 27.49
C ALA A 6 -6.24 -5.72 27.58
N MET A 7 -7.02 -5.37 26.57
CA MET A 7 -8.41 -5.80 26.45
C MET A 7 -8.50 -6.77 25.26
N ILE A 8 -8.54 -8.06 25.59
CA ILE A 8 -8.82 -9.15 24.65
C ILE A 8 -10.35 -9.18 24.47
N ALA A 9 -10.83 -8.90 23.27
CA ALA A 9 -12.22 -9.13 22.89
C ALA A 9 -12.31 -10.42 22.07
N VAL A 10 -12.79 -11.48 22.70
CA VAL A 10 -13.28 -12.70 22.04
C VAL A 10 -14.79 -12.53 21.87
N VAL A 11 -15.27 -12.52 20.62
CA VAL A 11 -16.69 -12.75 20.32
C VAL A 11 -16.79 -13.95 19.40
N MET A 12 -17.52 -14.96 19.90
CA MET A 12 -17.82 -16.23 19.25
C MET A 12 -18.83 -16.01 18.11
N VAL A 13 -18.54 -16.57 16.93
CA VAL A 13 -19.57 -16.83 15.91
C VAL A 13 -19.87 -18.31 15.90
N THR A 14 -20.90 -18.70 16.64
CA THR A 14 -21.65 -19.94 16.40
C THR A 14 -22.77 -19.64 15.41
N GLY A 15 -22.62 -20.10 14.17
CA GLY A 15 -23.68 -20.10 13.16
C GLY A 15 -23.64 -21.42 12.40
N CYS A 16 -24.34 -22.42 12.92
CA CYS A 16 -24.62 -23.70 12.26
C CYS A 16 -26.13 -23.73 11.94
N GLY A 17 -26.49 -24.12 10.72
CA GLY A 17 -27.85 -24.59 10.42
C GLY A 17 -28.42 -24.10 9.10
N GLY A 18 -28.12 -24.80 8.01
CA GLY A 18 -28.80 -24.65 6.72
C GLY A 18 -28.39 -25.75 5.75
N SER A 19 -29.05 -26.90 5.84
CA SER A 19 -28.91 -28.01 4.89
C SER A 19 -29.84 -27.79 3.70
N GLY A 20 -29.28 -27.82 2.48
CA GLY A 20 -30.04 -27.74 1.22
C GLY A 20 -29.15 -27.89 -0.01
N GLU A 21 -28.95 -29.15 -0.41
CA GLU A 21 -28.83 -29.69 -1.79
C GLU A 21 -27.98 -28.96 -2.88
N SER A 22 -26.90 -29.64 -3.27
CA SER A 22 -26.35 -29.87 -4.62
C SER A 22 -26.39 -28.77 -5.70
N GLY A 23 -25.21 -28.33 -6.13
CA GLY A 23 -24.96 -27.99 -7.54
C GLY A 23 -24.08 -26.77 -7.81
N THR A 24 -22.97 -27.01 -8.51
CA THR A 24 -22.13 -26.06 -9.26
C THR A 24 -21.17 -25.19 -8.45
N ALA A 25 -19.92 -25.66 -8.37
CA ALA A 25 -18.76 -24.83 -8.14
C ALA A 25 -18.44 -24.08 -9.44
N GLU A 26 -18.74 -22.78 -9.52
CA GLU A 26 -18.12 -21.87 -10.49
C GLU A 26 -18.00 -20.47 -9.89
N GLY A 27 -16.78 -19.94 -9.98
CA GLY A 27 -16.53 -18.50 -9.99
C GLY A 27 -16.73 -17.79 -8.66
N GLY A 28 -15.86 -18.08 -7.69
CA GLY A 28 -15.53 -17.11 -6.65
C GLY A 28 -14.95 -15.87 -7.31
N SER A 29 -15.83 -14.96 -7.74
CA SER A 29 -15.47 -13.59 -8.04
C SER A 29 -15.12 -12.99 -6.68
N ALA A 30 -13.85 -13.13 -6.30
CA ALA A 30 -13.26 -12.29 -5.27
C ALA A 30 -13.48 -10.87 -5.77
N GLY A 31 -14.52 -10.23 -5.25
CA GLY A 31 -14.64 -8.79 -5.28
C GLY A 31 -13.42 -8.27 -4.55
N GLY A 32 -12.36 -8.01 -5.32
CA GLY A 32 -11.29 -7.14 -4.90
C GLY A 32 -11.97 -5.81 -4.67
N GLY A 33 -12.37 -5.57 -3.43
CA GLY A 33 -12.64 -4.23 -2.98
C GLY A 33 -11.36 -3.47 -3.23
N SER A 34 -11.32 -2.71 -4.33
CA SER A 34 -10.57 -1.47 -4.35
C SER A 34 -11.16 -0.67 -3.20
N GLU A 35 -10.57 -0.85 -2.02
CA GLU A 35 -10.71 0.12 -0.95
C GLU A 35 -10.02 1.37 -1.48
N THR A 36 -10.81 2.16 -2.19
CA THR A 36 -10.48 3.49 -2.68
C THR A 36 -9.84 4.23 -1.52
N ALA A 37 -8.66 4.83 -1.73
CA ALA A 37 -8.00 5.59 -0.70
C ALA A 37 -9.01 6.62 -0.14
N PRO A 38 -9.19 6.74 1.18
CA PRO A 38 -10.19 7.61 1.75
C PRO A 38 -10.00 9.04 1.23
N GLU A 39 -11.09 9.76 0.94
CA GLU A 39 -10.99 11.17 0.54
C GLU A 39 -10.18 11.94 1.60
N GLY A 40 -9.06 12.55 1.17
CA GLY A 40 -8.12 13.22 2.08
C GLY A 40 -6.92 12.38 2.52
N ASP A 41 -6.68 11.21 1.92
CA ASP A 41 -5.45 10.44 2.14
C ASP A 41 -4.20 11.29 1.78
N PRO A 42 -3.27 11.54 2.74
CA PRO A 42 -2.08 12.33 2.49
C PRO A 42 -1.18 11.74 1.40
N LEU A 43 -1.25 10.44 1.13
CA LEU A 43 -0.48 9.76 0.10
C LEU A 43 -0.89 10.17 -1.32
N VAL A 44 -2.17 10.49 -1.55
CA VAL A 44 -2.68 10.86 -2.87
C VAL A 44 -1.99 12.14 -3.34
N GLY A 45 -1.29 12.05 -4.48
CA GLY A 45 -0.48 13.14 -5.03
C GLY A 45 0.72 12.64 -5.83
N THR A 46 1.57 13.60 -6.19
CA THR A 46 2.84 13.37 -6.90
C THR A 46 4.00 13.52 -5.94
N TRP A 47 4.88 12.52 -5.93
CA TRP A 47 6.04 12.44 -5.04
C TRP A 47 7.29 12.15 -5.85
N GLU A 48 8.38 12.84 -5.55
CA GLU A 48 9.68 12.62 -6.20
C GLU A 48 10.68 12.10 -5.17
N VAL A 49 11.41 11.02 -5.50
CA VAL A 49 12.52 10.55 -4.68
C VAL A 49 13.63 11.59 -4.71
N VAL A 50 13.89 12.23 -3.57
CA VAL A 50 14.97 13.23 -3.45
C VAL A 50 16.23 12.65 -2.80
N GLU A 51 16.08 11.60 -1.99
CA GLU A 51 17.19 10.98 -1.29
C GLU A 51 16.95 9.48 -1.05
N VAL A 52 18.02 8.68 -1.13
CA VAL A 52 18.07 7.30 -0.62
C VAL A 52 18.66 7.34 0.78
N ILE A 53 17.82 7.22 1.80
CA ILE A 53 18.23 7.40 3.21
C ILE A 53 18.75 6.10 3.85
N ALA A 54 18.46 4.95 3.25
CA ALA A 54 19.04 3.67 3.61
C ALA A 54 19.18 2.75 2.39
N GLY A 55 20.19 1.89 2.42
CA GLY A 55 20.48 0.93 1.34
C GLY A 55 21.46 1.44 0.28
N PRO A 56 21.84 0.57 -0.67
CA PRO A 56 22.62 0.96 -1.84
C PRO A 56 21.81 1.88 -2.77
N ASP A 57 22.41 2.92 -3.34
CA ASP A 57 21.76 3.76 -4.34
C ASP A 57 21.90 3.13 -5.74
N TYR A 58 20.76 2.78 -6.35
CA TYR A 58 20.67 2.23 -7.69
C TYR A 58 20.29 3.27 -8.75
N GLY A 59 20.35 4.57 -8.42
CA GLY A 59 19.94 5.66 -9.30
C GLY A 59 18.44 5.93 -9.27
N ASN A 60 17.80 5.75 -8.10
CA ASN A 60 16.36 5.97 -7.94
C ASN A 60 15.99 7.44 -7.71
N THR A 61 16.95 8.29 -7.34
CA THR A 61 16.73 9.74 -7.17
C THR A 61 16.19 10.36 -8.47
N GLY A 62 15.14 11.17 -8.35
CA GLY A 62 14.40 11.74 -9.48
C GLY A 62 13.30 10.83 -10.04
N THR A 63 13.11 9.62 -9.49
CA THR A 63 11.92 8.81 -9.79
C THR A 63 10.70 9.49 -9.21
N VAL A 64 9.68 9.67 -10.03
CA VAL A 64 8.40 10.27 -9.65
C VAL A 64 7.35 9.17 -9.53
N TYR A 65 6.59 9.23 -8.44
CA TYR A 65 5.44 8.38 -8.16
C TYR A 65 4.18 9.24 -8.14
N VAL A 66 3.11 8.75 -8.75
CA VAL A 66 1.79 9.40 -8.72
C VAL A 66 0.80 8.42 -8.13
N PHE A 67 0.23 8.75 -6.97
CA PHE A 67 -0.81 7.97 -6.31
C PHE A 67 -2.16 8.67 -6.51
N ASN A 68 -3.11 7.98 -7.16
CA ASN A 68 -4.45 8.51 -7.41
C ASN A 68 -5.44 8.03 -6.33
N GLY A 69 -6.48 8.81 -6.07
CA GLY A 69 -7.49 8.46 -5.06
C GLY A 69 -8.29 7.19 -5.37
N ASP A 70 -8.29 6.74 -6.63
CA ASP A 70 -8.97 5.51 -7.07
C ASP A 70 -8.18 4.21 -6.83
N GLY A 71 -6.97 4.31 -6.23
CA GLY A 71 -6.08 3.18 -5.99
C GLY A 71 -5.19 2.84 -7.19
N THR A 72 -5.23 3.61 -8.27
CA THR A 72 -4.25 3.51 -9.36
C THR A 72 -2.99 4.32 -9.03
N MET A 73 -1.85 3.90 -9.58
CA MET A 73 -0.61 4.66 -9.47
C MET A 73 0.26 4.53 -10.71
N SER A 74 1.27 5.38 -10.80
CA SER A 74 2.38 5.21 -11.72
C SER A 74 3.72 5.54 -11.05
N SER A 75 4.79 5.00 -11.61
CA SER A 75 6.17 5.32 -11.22
C SER A 75 7.02 5.46 -12.47
N GLY A 76 7.92 6.44 -12.51
CA GLY A 76 8.71 6.70 -13.70
C GLY A 76 9.85 7.68 -13.51
N ILE A 77 10.79 7.65 -14.45
CA ILE A 77 11.88 8.62 -14.56
C ILE A 77 11.98 9.12 -16.01
N GLY A 78 11.98 10.44 -16.17
CA GLY A 78 11.96 11.07 -17.50
C GLY A 78 10.70 10.71 -18.30
N HIS A 79 10.87 10.05 -19.44
CA HIS A 79 9.78 9.63 -20.34
C HIS A 79 9.29 8.19 -20.11
N LEU A 80 9.94 7.45 -19.21
CA LEU A 80 9.55 6.09 -18.87
C LEU A 80 8.58 6.14 -17.69
N ALA A 81 7.42 5.49 -17.83
CA ALA A 81 6.46 5.32 -16.76
C ALA A 81 5.93 3.89 -16.77
N VAL A 82 5.76 3.33 -15.58
CA VAL A 82 5.13 2.04 -15.33
C VAL A 82 3.86 2.29 -14.55
N GLU A 83 2.76 1.73 -15.04
CA GLU A 83 1.46 1.83 -14.38
C GLU A 83 1.29 0.69 -13.36
N GLY A 84 0.45 0.95 -12.37
CA GLY A 84 0.19 0.01 -11.29
C GLY A 84 -1.04 0.36 -10.47
N THR A 85 -1.21 -0.39 -9.39
CA THR A 85 -2.25 -0.18 -8.39
C THR A 85 -1.62 -0.24 -7.00
N TYR A 86 -2.24 0.41 -6.03
CA TYR A 86 -1.85 0.32 -4.63
C TYR A 86 -3.08 0.19 -3.73
N VAL A 87 -2.88 -0.42 -2.57
CA VAL A 87 -3.87 -0.46 -1.48
C VAL A 87 -3.15 -0.15 -0.17
N VAL A 88 -3.78 0.67 0.67
CA VAL A 88 -3.26 1.04 2.00
C VAL A 88 -3.83 0.09 3.06
N ILE A 89 -2.96 -0.55 3.83
CA ILE A 89 -3.30 -1.48 4.92
C ILE A 89 -2.53 -1.04 6.16
N GLY A 90 -3.13 -0.14 6.95
CA GLY A 90 -2.42 0.51 8.06
C GLY A 90 -1.21 1.29 7.54
N ASP A 91 -0.02 0.99 8.06
CA ASP A 91 1.23 1.65 7.66
C ASP A 91 1.89 0.98 6.43
N THR A 92 1.26 -0.06 5.86
CA THR A 92 1.79 -0.80 4.70
C THR A 92 1.02 -0.45 3.43
N LEU A 93 1.73 -0.10 2.37
CA LEU A 93 1.22 -0.04 1.00
C LEU A 93 1.51 -1.38 0.33
N ARG A 94 0.46 -2.02 -0.19
CA ARG A 94 0.61 -3.13 -1.13
C ARG A 94 0.54 -2.58 -2.54
N VAL A 95 1.68 -2.55 -3.21
CA VAL A 95 1.84 -2.00 -4.55
C VAL A 95 1.97 -3.13 -5.57
N VAL A 96 1.27 -3.01 -6.69
CA VAL A 96 1.48 -3.83 -7.88
C VAL A 96 1.89 -2.93 -9.01
N LEU A 97 3.16 -2.99 -9.42
CA LEU A 97 3.74 -2.13 -10.44
C LEU A 97 4.35 -2.98 -11.55
N GLY A 98 3.89 -2.81 -12.80
CA GLY A 98 4.40 -3.59 -13.93
C GLY A 98 4.28 -5.11 -13.76
N GLY A 99 3.32 -5.58 -12.96
CA GLY A 99 3.10 -6.99 -12.64
C GLY A 99 3.92 -7.54 -11.47
N VAL A 100 4.75 -6.72 -10.81
CA VAL A 100 5.49 -7.08 -9.60
C VAL A 100 4.73 -6.57 -8.38
N SER A 101 4.50 -7.45 -7.40
CA SER A 101 3.91 -7.09 -6.11
C SER A 101 5.01 -6.74 -5.11
N LEU A 102 4.83 -5.64 -4.40
CA LEU A 102 5.75 -5.10 -3.41
C LEU A 102 4.96 -4.68 -2.18
N ASP A 103 5.43 -5.05 -0.99
CA ASP A 103 4.95 -4.45 0.25
C ASP A 103 5.92 -3.33 0.67
N VAL A 104 5.36 -2.18 1.04
CA VAL A 104 6.13 -0.97 1.35
C VAL A 104 5.61 -0.39 2.65
N LEU A 105 6.51 -0.14 3.61
CA LEU A 105 6.16 0.63 4.79
C LEU A 105 6.24 2.12 4.44
N HIS A 106 5.24 2.89 4.85
CA HIS A 106 5.20 4.32 4.58
C HIS A 106 4.96 5.12 5.86
N SER A 107 5.53 6.31 5.92
CA SER A 107 5.29 7.27 7.00
C SER A 107 5.52 8.69 6.50
N PHE A 108 4.93 9.67 7.18
CA PHE A 108 5.13 11.09 6.88
C PHE A 108 5.99 11.74 7.96
N GLN A 109 7.04 12.45 7.55
CA GLN A 109 7.93 13.20 8.42
C GLN A 109 8.01 14.64 7.88
N ASP A 110 7.53 15.60 8.66
CA ASP A 110 7.53 17.03 8.30
C ASP A 110 6.89 17.39 6.94
N GLY A 111 6.01 16.52 6.42
CA GLY A 111 5.36 16.69 5.12
C GLY A 111 5.95 15.85 4.00
N ASP A 112 7.12 15.25 4.23
CA ASP A 112 7.81 14.36 3.31
C ASP A 112 7.38 12.91 3.54
N LEU A 113 7.36 12.13 2.46
CA LEU A 113 7.02 10.72 2.49
C LEU A 113 8.31 9.89 2.63
N VAL A 114 8.39 9.10 3.69
CA VAL A 114 9.40 8.05 3.82
C VAL A 114 8.81 6.75 3.29
N TYR A 115 9.47 6.18 2.30
CA TYR A 115 9.02 5.02 1.53
C TYR A 115 10.04 3.89 1.66
N ASP A 116 9.71 2.87 2.47
CA ASP A 116 10.61 1.79 2.84
C ASP A 116 10.17 0.47 2.22
N LEU A 117 11.01 -0.12 1.36
CA LEU A 117 10.69 -1.39 0.71
C LEU A 117 10.79 -2.52 1.73
N ALA A 118 9.65 -3.09 2.16
CA ALA A 118 9.61 -4.03 3.28
C ALA A 118 10.44 -5.31 3.05
N ASP A 119 10.44 -5.80 1.80
CA ASP A 119 11.25 -6.94 1.34
C ASP A 119 12.54 -6.50 0.63
N GLY A 120 12.81 -5.19 0.57
CA GLY A 120 13.97 -4.59 -0.08
C GLY A 120 15.03 -4.10 0.91
N GLU A 121 16.11 -3.56 0.35
CA GLU A 121 17.20 -2.96 1.15
C GLU A 121 17.14 -1.43 1.16
N GLN A 122 16.18 -0.82 0.45
CA GLN A 122 16.15 0.62 0.22
C GLN A 122 14.99 1.32 0.93
N THR A 123 15.33 2.46 1.52
CA THR A 123 14.38 3.44 2.04
C THR A 123 14.61 4.78 1.34
N PHE A 124 13.54 5.41 0.90
CA PHE A 124 13.55 6.69 0.18
C PHE A 124 12.93 7.80 1.03
N LEU A 125 13.50 8.99 0.94
CA LEU A 125 12.80 10.22 1.27
C LEU A 125 12.24 10.82 -0.01
N MET A 126 10.97 11.18 0.02
CA MET A 126 10.25 11.69 -1.13
C MET A 126 9.56 13.00 -0.79
N GLU A 127 9.73 13.99 -1.67
CA GLU A 127 9.09 15.30 -1.52
C GLU A 127 7.87 15.40 -2.43
N ARG A 128 6.89 16.19 -1.99
CA ARG A 128 5.72 16.54 -2.80
C ARG A 128 6.13 17.43 -3.98
N ARG A 129 5.63 17.14 -5.18
CA ARG A 129 5.73 18.02 -6.35
C ARG A 129 4.52 18.95 -6.53
#